data_AF-A0AA35RJJ0-F1
#
_entry.id   AF-A0AA35RJJ0-F1
#
_cell.length_a   1.000
_cell.length_b   1.000
_cell.length_c   1.000
_cell.angle_alpha   90.00
_cell.angle_beta   90.00
_cell.angle_gamma   90.00
#
_symmetry.space_group_name_H-M   'P 1'
#
loop_
_entity.id
_entity.type
_entity.pdbx_description
1 polymer ?
#
loop_
_entity_poly.entity_id
_entity_poly.type
_entity_poly.pdbx_seq_one_letter_code
_entity_poly.pdbx_strand_id
1 'polypeptide(L)'
;MSLSVLVKSASSLPNVEKFSKSDPMCVIVLQGEKRKTKVIDNNLDPQWNETLTWTLQAALSGSESLEIEVYDYEKLRSNRLLGTLSLSLQEVVSRGSQNVNSALKSKKGEVMQSKISLELTYKAPEGSGGGDGGGGGGGGGGGGDALTRMMLPPSQLEVEWETKKVTRNPFHCSVSLYRCFQNSYTW
;
A
#
# COMPACT_ATOMS: atom_id res chain seq x y z
N MET A 1 0.45 -15.30 12.72
CA MET A 1 0.40 -14.35 11.59
C MET A 1 0.12 -12.95 12.09
N SER A 2 0.74 -11.96 11.47
CA SER A 2 0.65 -10.57 11.92
C SER A 2 0.95 -9.62 10.77
N LEU A 3 0.32 -8.44 10.79
CA LEU A 3 0.71 -7.31 9.95
C LEU A 3 1.45 -6.30 10.81
N SER A 4 2.64 -5.90 10.40
CA SER A 4 3.40 -4.81 11.01
C SER A 4 3.48 -3.66 10.01
N VAL A 5 3.11 -2.46 10.46
CA VAL A 5 3.17 -1.23 9.65
C VAL A 5 4.08 -0.25 10.38
N LEU A 6 5.24 0.00 9.80
CA LEU A 6 6.17 1.03 10.24
C LEU A 6 5.75 2.37 9.61
N VAL A 7 5.27 3.27 10.45
CA VAL A 7 4.96 4.65 10.08
C VAL A 7 6.26 5.45 10.17
N LYS A 8 6.88 5.76 9.02
CA LYS A 8 8.16 6.49 8.97
C LYS A 8 7.92 7.98 9.21
N SER A 9 7.28 8.63 8.24
CA SER A 9 7.07 10.09 8.26
C SER A 9 5.92 10.53 7.37
N ALA A 10 5.45 11.75 7.60
CA ALA A 10 4.65 12.48 6.64
C ALA A 10 5.35 13.80 6.30
N SER A 11 4.96 14.40 5.18
CA SER A 11 5.52 15.65 4.71
C SER A 11 4.45 16.55 4.11
N SER A 12 4.68 17.86 4.16
CA SER A 12 3.80 18.88 3.59
C SER A 12 2.35 18.77 4.10
N LEU A 13 2.15 18.49 5.40
CA LEU A 13 0.82 18.45 6.00
C LEU A 13 0.18 19.86 6.01
N PRO A 14 -1.15 19.96 5.84
CA PRO A 14 -1.82 21.24 5.90
C PRO A 14 -1.78 21.80 7.32
N ASN A 15 -1.40 23.07 7.48
CA ASN A 15 -1.56 23.75 8.76
C ASN A 15 -3.02 24.20 8.90
N VAL A 16 -3.76 23.55 9.80
CA VAL A 16 -5.15 23.92 10.11
C VAL A 16 -5.23 24.82 11.35
N GLU A 17 -4.12 25.04 12.05
CA GLU A 17 -4.03 25.89 13.23
C GLU A 17 -3.84 27.37 12.86
N LYS A 18 -4.52 28.24 13.60
CA LYS A 18 -4.42 29.70 13.42
C LYS A 18 -3.27 30.33 14.20
N PHE A 19 -2.89 29.72 15.32
CA PHE A 19 -1.95 30.29 16.29
C PHE A 19 -0.73 29.39 16.55
N SER A 20 -0.69 28.19 15.97
CA SER A 20 0.41 27.23 16.10
C SER A 20 0.55 26.43 14.80
N LYS A 21 1.40 25.40 14.82
CA LYS A 21 1.39 24.35 13.80
C LYS A 21 0.51 23.20 14.28
N SER A 22 0.10 22.35 13.34
CA SER A 22 -0.61 21.12 13.67
C SER A 22 0.28 20.11 14.39
N ASP A 23 -0.37 19.27 15.20
CA ASP A 23 0.18 18.20 16.03
C ASP A 23 -0.21 16.84 15.41
N PRO A 24 0.46 16.41 14.33
CA PRO A 24 0.01 15.25 13.55
C PRO A 24 0.15 13.91 14.28
N MET A 25 -0.91 13.12 14.18
CA MET A 25 -1.07 11.77 14.70
C MET A 25 -1.59 10.87 13.58
N CYS A 26 -0.89 9.78 13.29
CA CYS A 26 -1.33 8.80 12.31
C CYS A 26 -2.19 7.73 12.99
N VAL A 27 -3.38 7.48 12.44
CA VAL A 27 -4.30 6.43 12.85
C VAL A 27 -4.45 5.47 11.69
N ILE A 28 -4.31 4.18 11.97
CA ILE A 28 -4.43 3.12 10.97
C ILE A 28 -5.54 2.18 11.43
N VAL A 29 -6.45 1.86 10.53
CA VAL A 29 -7.59 0.98 10.76
C VAL A 29 -7.49 -0.23 9.85
N LEU A 30 -7.57 -1.42 10.47
CA LEU A 30 -7.56 -2.70 9.78
C LEU A 30 -8.63 -3.60 10.38
N GLN A 31 -9.58 -4.10 9.58
CA GLN A 31 -10.65 -5.01 10.04
C GLN A 31 -11.40 -4.51 11.29
N GLY A 32 -11.54 -3.18 11.46
CA GLY A 32 -12.14 -2.56 12.64
C GLY A 32 -11.20 -2.34 13.83
N GLU A 33 -9.98 -2.91 13.83
CA GLU A 33 -8.96 -2.62 14.84
C GLU A 33 -8.20 -1.34 14.48
N LYS A 34 -8.30 -0.33 15.35
CA LYS A 34 -7.62 0.96 15.21
C LYS A 34 -6.33 0.99 16.03
N ARG A 35 -5.23 1.36 15.40
CA ARG A 35 -3.95 1.68 16.06
C ARG A 35 -3.56 3.10 15.74
N LYS A 36 -2.86 3.76 16.66
CA LYS A 36 -2.41 5.14 16.51
C LYS A 36 -0.95 5.26 16.90
N THR A 37 -0.24 6.16 16.23
CA THR A 37 1.12 6.53 16.59
C THR A 37 1.13 7.54 17.73
N LYS A 38 2.33 7.87 18.22
CA LYS A 38 2.58 9.07 19.00
C LYS A 38 2.16 10.33 18.22
N VAL A 39 1.85 11.36 18.99
CA VAL A 39 1.64 12.72 18.50
C VAL A 39 2.99 13.41 18.42
N ILE A 40 3.26 14.11 17.32
CA ILE A 40 4.44 14.97 17.19
C ILE A 40 3.95 16.41 17.22
N ASP A 41 4.27 17.17 18.28
CA ASP A 41 3.75 18.53 18.42
C ASP A 41 4.44 19.51 17.44
N ASN A 42 3.67 20.46 16.92
CA ASN A 42 4.09 21.59 16.10
C ASN A 42 4.96 21.25 14.87
N ASN A 43 4.60 20.21 14.12
CA ASN A 43 5.39 19.76 12.98
C ASN A 43 4.52 19.38 11.77
N LEU A 44 4.77 19.99 10.60
CA LEU A 44 4.08 19.66 9.35
C LEU A 44 4.78 18.54 8.56
N ASP A 45 5.98 18.16 8.99
CA ASP A 45 6.80 17.08 8.45
C ASP A 45 7.18 16.10 9.57
N PRO A 46 6.20 15.45 10.22
CA PRO A 46 6.45 14.60 11.37
C PRO A 46 7.22 13.35 10.98
N GLN A 47 8.12 12.92 11.87
CA GLN A 47 8.78 11.63 11.80
C GLN A 47 8.36 10.82 13.02
N TRP A 48 7.51 9.81 12.81
CA TRP A 48 7.04 8.95 13.89
C TRP A 48 8.01 7.80 14.15
N ASN A 49 8.53 7.20 13.07
CA ASN A 49 9.38 6.00 13.10
C ASN A 49 8.84 4.92 14.05
N GLU A 50 7.52 4.71 14.03
CA GLU A 50 6.80 3.86 14.97
C GLU A 50 6.18 2.67 14.25
N THR A 51 6.36 1.47 14.80
CA THR A 51 5.78 0.25 14.24
C THR A 51 4.49 -0.12 14.96
N LEU A 52 3.39 -0.12 14.21
CA LEU A 52 2.09 -0.60 14.66
C LEU A 52 1.94 -2.06 14.22
N THR A 53 1.58 -2.96 15.14
CA THR A 53 1.41 -4.39 14.82
C THR A 53 0.00 -4.85 15.14
N TRP A 54 -0.59 -5.60 14.21
CA TRP A 54 -1.89 -6.25 14.32
C TRP A 54 -1.70 -7.75 14.37
N THR A 55 -2.31 -8.38 15.37
CA THR A 55 -2.41 -9.84 15.45
C THR A 55 -3.67 -10.26 14.70
N LEU A 56 -3.48 -11.06 13.66
CA LEU A 56 -4.58 -11.44 12.78
C LEU A 56 -5.15 -12.79 13.23
N GLN A 57 -6.47 -12.92 13.19
CA GLN A 57 -7.17 -14.19 13.48
C GLN A 57 -7.31 -15.08 12.25
N ALA A 58 -7.45 -14.49 11.04
CA ALA A 58 -7.40 -15.17 9.75
C ALA A 58 -6.32 -14.56 8.82
N ALA A 59 -5.91 -15.30 7.79
CA ALA A 59 -4.95 -14.80 6.81
C ALA A 59 -5.51 -13.55 6.11
N LEU A 60 -4.64 -12.57 5.82
CA LEU A 60 -5.08 -11.38 5.10
C LEU A 60 -5.42 -11.77 3.67
N SER A 61 -6.56 -11.29 3.19
CA SER A 61 -6.92 -11.42 1.79
C SER A 61 -6.40 -10.23 1.01
N GLY A 62 -5.97 -10.43 -0.24
CA GLY A 62 -5.52 -9.31 -1.08
C GLY A 62 -6.62 -8.27 -1.39
N SER A 63 -7.88 -8.63 -1.18
CA SER A 63 -9.03 -7.71 -1.28
C SER A 63 -9.14 -6.73 -0.11
N GLU A 64 -8.36 -6.92 0.96
CA GLU A 64 -8.43 -6.06 2.13
C GLU A 64 -7.66 -4.76 1.91
N SER A 65 -8.18 -3.70 2.53
CA SER A 65 -7.58 -2.38 2.48
C SER A 65 -7.25 -1.88 3.88
N LEU A 66 -6.07 -1.27 4.00
CA LEU A 66 -5.65 -0.53 5.15
C LEU A 66 -6.10 0.92 5.01
N GLU A 67 -6.87 1.41 5.97
CA GLU A 67 -7.25 2.82 6.03
C GLU A 67 -6.28 3.57 6.94
N ILE A 68 -5.65 4.60 6.40
CA ILE A 68 -4.72 5.46 7.10
C ILE A 68 -5.33 6.85 7.16
N GLU A 69 -5.37 7.42 8.34
CA GLU A 69 -5.94 8.72 8.62
C GLU A 69 -4.95 9.51 9.46
N VAL A 70 -4.56 10.69 8.98
CA VAL A 70 -3.68 11.61 9.70
C VAL A 70 -4.55 12.70 10.32
N TYR A 71 -4.50 12.81 11.63
CA TYR A 71 -5.25 13.78 12.41
C TYR A 71 -4.32 14.80 13.04
N ASP A 72 -4.82 16.03 13.18
CA ASP A 72 -4.29 17.03 14.09
C ASP A 72 -4.85 16.76 15.48
N TYR A 73 -3.99 16.39 16.42
CA TYR A 73 -4.39 16.07 17.78
C TYR A 73 -4.48 17.35 18.61
N GLU A 74 -5.69 17.74 19.01
CA GLU A 74 -5.90 18.89 19.87
C GLU A 74 -6.26 18.45 21.30
N LYS A 75 -5.53 18.94 22.31
CA LYS A 75 -5.79 18.59 23.72
C LYS A 75 -7.13 19.11 24.24
N LEU A 76 -7.57 20.27 23.72
CA LEU A 76 -8.74 21.00 24.23
C LEU A 76 -9.93 21.04 23.24
N ARG A 77 -9.72 20.62 21.99
CA ARG A 77 -10.72 20.69 20.92
C ARG A 77 -10.87 19.32 20.25
N SER A 78 -11.80 19.23 19.29
CA SER A 78 -11.95 18.04 18.47
C SER A 78 -10.82 17.93 17.45
N ASN A 79 -10.22 16.74 17.38
CA ASN A 79 -9.17 16.45 16.40
C ASN A 79 -9.65 16.72 14.97
N ARG A 80 -8.79 17.32 14.16
CA ARG A 80 -9.10 17.66 12.77
C ARG A 80 -8.43 16.69 11.82
N LEU A 81 -9.16 16.21 10.83
CA LEU A 81 -8.60 15.33 9.81
C LEU A 81 -7.73 16.15 8.85
N LEU A 82 -6.44 15.83 8.79
CA LEU A 82 -5.46 16.45 7.88
C LEU A 82 -5.44 15.74 6.54
N GLY A 83 -5.59 14.41 6.52
CA GLY A 83 -5.68 13.63 5.30
C GLY A 83 -5.92 12.15 5.53
N THR A 84 -6.34 11.45 4.47
CA THR A 84 -6.62 10.01 4.46
C THR A 84 -5.90 9.33 3.31
N LEU A 85 -5.63 8.04 3.46
CA LEU A 85 -5.05 7.20 2.44
C LEU A 85 -5.63 5.80 2.60
N SER A 86 -6.09 5.23 1.50
CA SER A 86 -6.54 3.83 1.45
C SER A 86 -5.51 3.05 0.64
N LEU A 87 -4.99 1.97 1.22
CA LEU A 87 -3.98 1.11 0.61
C LEU A 87 -4.49 -0.31 0.51
N SER A 88 -4.33 -0.95 -0.65
CA SER A 88 -4.60 -2.38 -0.79
C SER A 88 -3.48 -3.19 -0.13
N LEU A 89 -3.87 -4.27 0.55
CA LEU A 89 -2.94 -5.23 1.15
C LEU A 89 -2.51 -6.33 0.16
N GLN A 90 -3.02 -6.32 -1.08
CA GLN A 90 -2.69 -7.32 -2.09
C GLN A 90 -1.17 -7.50 -2.30
N GLU A 91 -0.47 -6.39 -2.46
CA GLU A 91 0.98 -6.42 -2.71
C GLU A 91 1.77 -6.92 -1.50
N VAL A 92 1.44 -6.47 -0.28
CA VAL A 92 2.14 -6.93 0.94
C VAL A 92 1.84 -8.40 1.24
N VAL A 93 0.62 -8.87 0.95
CA VAL A 93 0.26 -10.28 1.10
C VAL A 93 1.00 -11.14 0.07
N SER A 94 1.16 -10.66 -1.16
CA SER A 94 1.86 -11.39 -2.23
C SER A 94 3.38 -11.38 -2.08
N ARG A 95 3.98 -10.28 -1.60
CA ARG A 95 5.44 -10.09 -1.50
C ARG A 95 6.00 -10.31 -0.11
N GLY A 96 5.14 -10.33 0.92
CA GLY A 96 5.53 -10.32 2.33
C GLY A 96 5.92 -8.93 2.87
N SER A 97 6.37 -8.00 2.02
CA SER A 97 6.64 -6.62 2.41
C SER A 97 6.31 -5.62 1.31
N GLN A 98 5.98 -4.39 1.70
CA GLN A 98 5.67 -3.30 0.78
C GLN A 98 6.12 -1.96 1.36
N ASN A 99 6.88 -1.19 0.59
CA ASN A 99 7.17 0.22 0.90
C ASN A 99 6.16 1.11 0.20
N VAL A 100 5.54 2.03 0.94
CA VAL A 100 4.50 2.91 0.45
C VAL A 100 4.93 4.36 0.62
N ASN A 101 4.92 5.10 -0.47
CA ASN A 101 5.07 6.55 -0.47
C ASN A 101 3.98 7.15 -1.35
N SER A 102 2.90 7.58 -0.71
CA SER A 102 1.69 8.01 -1.41
C SER A 102 1.20 9.35 -0.88
N ALA A 103 0.57 10.11 -1.77
CA ALA A 103 -0.09 11.36 -1.41
C ALA A 103 -1.37 11.08 -0.60
N LEU A 104 -1.60 11.88 0.42
CA LEU A 104 -2.84 11.87 1.20
C LEU A 104 -3.98 12.51 0.40
N LYS A 105 -5.20 12.11 0.70
CA LYS A 105 -6.44 12.69 0.19
C LYS A 105 -7.11 13.51 1.28
N SER A 106 -7.75 14.60 0.90
CA SER A 106 -8.60 15.35 1.83
C SER A 106 -9.88 14.57 2.15
N LYS A 107 -10.66 15.06 3.13
CA LYS A 107 -12.01 14.53 3.43
C LYS A 107 -12.93 14.48 2.21
N LYS A 108 -12.70 15.34 1.21
CA LYS A 108 -13.44 15.39 -0.07
C LYS A 108 -12.92 14.42 -1.14
N GLY A 109 -11.87 13.65 -0.84
CA GLY A 109 -11.21 12.73 -1.78
C GLY A 109 -10.19 13.40 -2.71
N GLU A 110 -9.94 14.69 -2.56
CA GLU A 110 -8.97 15.46 -3.35
C GLU A 110 -7.55 15.10 -2.94
N VAL A 111 -6.69 14.74 -3.90
CA VAL A 111 -5.27 14.45 -3.63
C VAL A 111 -4.56 15.73 -3.22
N MET A 112 -3.83 15.67 -2.11
CA MET A 112 -3.11 16.79 -1.53
C MET A 112 -1.62 16.72 -1.87
N GLN A 113 -0.89 17.81 -1.63
CA GLN A 113 0.57 17.80 -1.72
C GLN A 113 1.23 17.01 -0.59
N SER A 114 0.47 16.75 0.47
CA SER A 114 0.91 15.98 1.63
C SER A 114 1.19 14.53 1.26
N LYS A 115 2.36 14.02 1.66
CA LYS A 115 2.75 12.62 1.41
C LYS A 115 3.01 11.90 2.70
N ILE A 116 2.75 10.60 2.72
CA ILE A 116 3.06 9.73 3.84
C ILE A 116 3.94 8.57 3.37
N SER A 117 4.97 8.25 4.18
CA SER A 117 5.89 7.15 3.96
C SER A 117 5.69 6.08 5.03
N LEU A 118 5.35 4.87 4.58
CA LEU A 118 5.03 3.71 5.41
C LEU A 118 5.75 2.48 4.88
N GLU A 119 6.01 1.51 5.75
CA GLU A 119 6.52 0.19 5.35
C GLU A 119 5.66 -0.89 6.00
N LEU A 120 5.05 -1.73 5.18
CA LEU A 120 4.19 -2.83 5.61
C LEU A 120 4.96 -4.13 5.51
N THR A 121 4.85 -4.97 6.53
CA THR A 121 5.42 -6.32 6.58
C THR A 121 4.34 -7.29 7.05
N TYR A 122 4.04 -8.28 6.22
CA TYR A 122 3.08 -9.33 6.53
C TYR A 122 3.80 -10.64 6.85
N LYS A 123 3.49 -11.21 8.01
CA LYS A 123 3.92 -12.56 8.39
C LYS A 123 2.74 -13.51 8.22
N ALA A 124 2.75 -14.28 7.14
CA ALA A 124 1.80 -15.35 6.88
C ALA A 124 1.90 -16.45 7.95
N PRO A 125 0.83 -17.23 8.18
CA PRO A 125 0.92 -18.43 9.00
C PRO A 125 1.77 -19.49 8.28
N GLU A 126 2.66 -20.17 9.03
CA GLU A 126 3.44 -21.31 8.52
C GLU A 126 2.48 -22.36 7.97
N GLY A 127 2.45 -22.49 6.64
CA GLY A 127 1.44 -23.29 5.91
C GLY A 127 1.04 -22.71 4.56
N SER A 128 1.39 -21.45 4.27
CA SER A 128 1.24 -20.83 2.94
C SER A 128 2.63 -20.52 2.36
N GLY A 129 3.29 -21.58 1.89
CA GLY A 129 4.60 -21.49 1.24
C GLY A 129 4.50 -20.82 -0.12
N GLY A 130 5.39 -19.85 -0.35
CA GLY A 130 5.61 -19.24 -1.65
C GLY A 130 7.09 -18.91 -1.82
N GLY A 131 7.85 -19.89 -2.32
CA GLY A 131 8.97 -19.66 -3.23
C GLY A 131 10.26 -19.07 -2.66
N ASP A 132 11.17 -20.00 -2.36
CA ASP A 132 12.63 -19.91 -2.47
C ASP A 132 13.16 -18.87 -3.48
N GLY A 133 14.23 -18.17 -3.09
CA GLY A 133 14.99 -17.26 -3.94
C GLY A 133 16.37 -16.95 -3.36
N GLY A 134 17.06 -17.98 -2.85
CA GLY A 134 18.48 -17.92 -2.56
C GLY A 134 19.31 -18.09 -3.84
N GLY A 135 20.44 -17.38 -3.95
CA GLY A 135 21.43 -17.61 -5.01
C GLY A 135 22.51 -16.55 -5.09
N GLY A 136 23.61 -16.75 -4.35
CA GLY A 136 24.82 -15.94 -4.44
C GLY A 136 25.79 -16.38 -5.54
N GLY A 137 26.72 -15.48 -5.87
CA GLY A 137 28.16 -15.74 -6.03
C GLY A 137 28.69 -16.54 -7.23
N GLY A 138 29.47 -15.85 -8.08
CA GLY A 138 30.84 -16.28 -8.41
C GLY A 138 31.14 -16.94 -9.77
N GLY A 139 31.92 -16.24 -10.60
CA GLY A 139 33.18 -16.77 -11.16
C GLY A 139 33.19 -17.54 -12.50
N GLY A 140 33.66 -16.86 -13.56
CA GLY A 140 34.85 -17.28 -14.33
C GLY A 140 34.78 -18.39 -15.41
N GLY A 141 35.03 -18.01 -16.66
CA GLY A 141 36.07 -18.66 -17.49
C GLY A 141 35.66 -19.64 -18.60
N GLY A 142 35.70 -19.16 -19.86
CA GLY A 142 36.51 -19.77 -20.93
C GLY A 142 35.96 -20.91 -21.80
N GLY A 143 35.73 -20.61 -23.09
CA GLY A 143 36.31 -21.36 -24.22
C GLY A 143 35.44 -22.38 -24.98
N GLY A 144 35.42 -22.25 -26.32
CA GLY A 144 35.13 -23.29 -27.32
C GLY A 144 33.64 -23.60 -27.54
N ASP A 145 32.99 -23.04 -28.55
CA ASP A 145 32.89 -23.54 -29.93
C ASP A 145 31.78 -24.60 -30.17
N ALA A 146 31.14 -24.42 -31.33
CA ALA A 146 30.22 -25.33 -32.01
C ALA A 146 28.78 -25.57 -31.45
N LEU A 147 27.84 -24.92 -32.16
CA LEU A 147 26.72 -25.54 -32.86
C LEU A 147 25.46 -26.01 -32.08
N THR A 148 24.39 -25.26 -32.38
CA THR A 148 23.08 -25.78 -32.87
C THR A 148 21.90 -25.78 -31.89
N ARG A 149 21.06 -24.77 -32.14
CA ARG A 149 19.59 -24.81 -32.30
C ARG A 149 18.67 -24.55 -31.11
N MET A 150 17.63 -23.80 -31.49
CA MET A 150 16.31 -23.61 -30.90
C MET A 150 16.21 -22.56 -29.81
N MET A 151 15.85 -21.34 -30.19
CA MET A 151 14.69 -20.67 -29.59
C MET A 151 14.22 -19.52 -30.48
N LEU A 152 12.95 -19.59 -30.85
CA LEU A 152 12.18 -18.57 -31.58
C LEU A 152 12.00 -17.31 -30.71
N PRO A 153 12.04 -16.09 -31.27
CA PRO A 153 11.45 -14.92 -30.64
C PRO A 153 10.01 -14.70 -31.15
N PRO A 154 8.96 -14.89 -30.33
CA PRO A 154 7.65 -14.38 -30.67
C PRO A 154 7.62 -12.86 -30.41
N SER A 155 7.60 -12.14 -31.53
CA SER A 155 6.72 -11.00 -31.82
C SER A 155 6.47 -9.94 -30.74
N GLN A 156 6.87 -8.73 -31.09
CA GLN A 156 6.33 -7.44 -30.65
C GLN A 156 4.88 -7.52 -30.14
N LEU A 157 4.69 -7.13 -28.88
CA LEU A 157 3.48 -6.45 -28.44
C LEU A 157 3.93 -5.22 -27.65
N GLU A 158 4.13 -4.12 -28.38
CA GLU A 158 4.07 -2.78 -27.80
C GLU A 158 2.66 -2.58 -27.25
N VAL A 159 2.55 -2.38 -25.93
CA VAL A 159 1.30 -1.93 -25.31
C VAL A 159 1.39 -0.42 -25.19
N GLU A 160 0.86 0.26 -26.20
CA GLU A 160 0.52 1.68 -26.18
C GLU A 160 -0.40 1.99 -25.00
N TRP A 161 -0.06 3.03 -24.25
CA TRP A 161 -0.94 3.61 -23.24
C TRP A 161 -1.87 4.61 -23.94
N GLU A 162 -3.17 4.32 -23.98
CA GLU A 162 -4.18 5.33 -24.33
C GLU A 162 -4.72 5.99 -23.06
N THR A 163 -4.43 7.28 -22.86
CA THR A 163 -5.12 8.12 -21.86
C THR A 163 -6.54 8.43 -22.32
N LYS A 164 -7.55 7.69 -21.85
CA LYS A 164 -8.96 8.04 -22.11
C LYS A 164 -9.45 9.08 -21.10
N LYS A 165 -9.82 10.25 -21.62
CA LYS A 165 -10.50 11.34 -20.90
C LYS A 165 -11.91 10.89 -20.50
N VAL A 166 -12.20 10.89 -19.21
CA VAL A 166 -13.55 10.70 -18.66
C VAL A 166 -14.38 11.94 -18.94
N THR A 167 -15.33 11.84 -19.89
CA THR A 167 -16.43 12.78 -20.01
C THR A 167 -17.63 12.20 -19.26
N ARG A 168 -18.07 12.91 -18.22
CA ARG A 168 -19.27 12.59 -17.44
C ARG A 168 -20.49 12.73 -18.36
N ASN A 169 -21.40 11.77 -18.31
CA ASN A 169 -22.82 12.08 -18.43
C ASN A 169 -23.67 11.14 -17.55
N PRO A 170 -24.78 11.64 -16.99
CA PRO A 170 -25.59 10.98 -15.96
C PRO A 170 -26.60 10.03 -16.61
N PHE A 171 -27.25 9.19 -15.78
CA PHE A 171 -28.26 8.17 -16.13
C PHE A 171 -27.75 6.77 -16.49
N HIS A 172 -27.43 5.96 -15.47
CA HIS A 172 -28.12 4.67 -15.24
C HIS A 172 -27.52 3.91 -14.03
N CYS A 173 -28.40 3.46 -13.14
CA CYS A 173 -28.14 2.34 -12.23
C CYS A 173 -28.04 1.05 -13.04
N SER A 174 -27.06 0.20 -12.76
CA SER A 174 -27.31 -1.24 -12.69
C SER A 174 -26.20 -1.98 -11.94
N VAL A 175 -26.66 -2.99 -11.21
CA VAL A 175 -25.97 -3.95 -10.36
C VAL A 175 -25.02 -4.82 -11.19
N SER A 176 -23.80 -5.07 -10.69
CA SER A 176 -22.91 -6.09 -11.26
C SER A 176 -22.72 -7.25 -10.28
N LEU A 177 -23.27 -8.40 -10.68
CA LEU A 177 -23.06 -9.72 -10.12
C LEU A 177 -21.62 -10.17 -10.43
N TYR A 178 -20.87 -10.59 -9.41
CA TYR A 178 -19.61 -11.30 -9.61
C TYR A 178 -19.91 -12.77 -9.96
N ARG A 179 -19.58 -13.20 -11.18
CA ARG A 179 -19.46 -14.61 -11.55
C ARG A 179 -17.99 -15.01 -11.51
N CYS A 180 -17.65 -15.90 -10.57
CA CYS A 180 -16.36 -16.55 -10.46
C CYS A 180 -16.32 -17.73 -11.46
N PHE A 181 -15.36 -17.76 -12.37
CA PHE A 181 -15.16 -18.91 -13.28
C PHE A 181 -14.01 -19.75 -12.71
N GLN A 182 -14.34 -20.89 -12.10
CA GLN A 182 -13.38 -21.95 -11.86
C GLN A 182 -13.07 -22.64 -13.19
N ASN A 183 -11.81 -22.86 -13.49
CA ASN A 183 -11.42 -23.80 -14.53
C ASN A 183 -10.51 -24.86 -13.91
N SER A 184 -11.11 -26.02 -13.65
CA SER A 184 -10.43 -27.27 -13.32
C SER A 184 -10.19 -28.00 -14.64
N TYR A 185 -8.95 -28.40 -14.92
CA TYR A 185 -8.66 -29.35 -15.99
C TYR A 185 -7.89 -30.56 -15.43
N THR A 186 -8.62 -31.66 -15.33
CA THR A 186 -8.19 -33.04 -15.56
C THR A 186 -8.65 -33.35 -17.00
N TRP A 187 -7.97 -34.08 -17.90
CA TRP A 187 -7.04 -35.21 -17.82
C TRP A 187 -6.13 -35.17 -19.07
#